data_AF-A0A7Y4SKK7-F1
#
_entry.id   AF-A0A7Y4SKK7-F1
#
_cell.length_a   1.000
_cell.length_b   1.000
_cell.length_c   1.000
_cell.angle_alpha   90.00
_cell.angle_beta   90.00
_cell.angle_gamma   90.00
#
_symmetry.space_group_name_H-M   'P 1'
#
loop_
_entity.id
_entity.type
_entity.pdbx_description
1 polymer ?
#
loop_
_entity_poly.entity_id
_entity_poly.type
_entity_poly.pdbx_seq_one_letter_code
_entity_poly.pdbx_strand_id
1 'polypeptide(L)'
;MEPSVVWFVVAGLLFIGMALAGSAVSRWPITTAMLYLAIGVVLGPRVAGLLRLDIVTHASVLERVTELAVIVSLFTAGLKLRVPLRD
;
A
#
# COMPACT_ATOMS: atom_id res chain seq x y z
N MET A 1 11.05 13.73 20.69
CA MET A 1 9.78 13.30 20.09
C MET A 1 9.78 11.79 20.19
N GLU A 2 8.86 11.19 20.94
CA GLU A 2 8.83 9.72 21.09
C GLU A 2 8.76 9.07 19.70
N PRO A 3 9.55 8.02 19.43
CA PRO A 3 9.60 7.40 18.10
C PRO A 3 8.23 6.89 17.60
N SER A 4 7.28 6.64 18.50
CA SER A 4 5.90 6.29 18.18
C SER A 4 5.10 7.44 17.54
N VAL A 5 5.33 8.68 17.97
CA VAL A 5 4.59 9.86 17.50
C VAL A 5 4.82 10.10 16.00
N VAL A 6 6.05 9.88 15.54
CA VAL A 6 6.41 10.06 14.13
C VAL A 6 5.60 9.13 13.23
N TRP A 7 5.41 7.87 13.62
CA TRP A 7 4.62 6.92 12.85
C TRP A 7 3.13 7.25 12.83
N PHE A 8 2.57 7.77 13.92
CA PHE A 8 1.19 8.26 13.93
C PHE A 8 0.99 9.45 12.99
N VAL A 9 1.94 10.39 12.95
CA VAL A 9 1.92 11.52 12.02
C VAL A 9 2.03 11.04 10.57
N VAL A 10 2.94 10.10 10.28
CA VAL A 10 3.08 9.51 8.95
C VAL A 10 1.81 8.79 8.51
N ALA A 11 1.20 7.97 9.39
CA ALA A 11 -0.05 7.29 9.11
C ALA A 11 -1.20 8.27 8.87
N GLY A 12 -1.32 9.31 9.70
CA GLY A 12 -2.32 10.35 9.55
C GLY A 12 -2.17 11.12 8.23
N LEU A 13 -0.95 11.54 7.89
CA LEU A 13 -0.65 12.21 6.63
C LEU A 13 -0.97 11.32 5.43
N LEU A 14 -0.64 10.03 5.52
CA LEU A 14 -0.92 9.06 4.47
C LEU A 14 -2.43 8.85 4.28
N PHE A 15 -3.21 8.67 5.35
CA PHE A 15 -4.67 8.54 5.24
C PHE A 15 -5.34 9.81 4.71
N ILE A 16 -4.94 10.99 5.19
CA ILE A 16 -5.44 12.27 4.68
C ILE A 16 -5.06 12.43 3.20
N GLY A 17 -3.82 12.14 2.84
CA GLY A 17 -3.33 12.18 1.47
C GLY A 17 -4.13 11.28 0.53
N MET A 18 -4.44 10.05 0.95
CA MET A 18 -5.25 9.13 0.16
C MET A 18 -6.71 9.57 0.04
N ALA A 19 -7.31 10.12 1.11
CA ALA A 19 -8.66 10.67 1.08
C ALA A 19 -8.78 11.85 0.10
N LEU A 20 -7.79 12.74 0.10
CA LEU A 20 -7.72 13.87 -0.84
C LEU A 20 -7.44 13.40 -2.27
N ALA A 21 -6.51 12.46 -2.43
CA ALA A 21 -6.11 11.91 -3.73
C ALA A 21 -7.28 11.20 -4.42
N GLY A 22 -8.16 10.51 -3.70
CA GLY A 22 -9.35 9.86 -4.28
C GLY A 22 -10.23 10.82 -5.11
N SER A 23 -10.29 12.10 -4.74
CA SER A 23 -11.03 13.13 -5.50
C SER A 23 -10.29 13.64 -6.74
N ALA A 24 -8.96 13.74 -6.68
CA ALA A 24 -8.13 14.30 -7.75
C ALA A 24 -7.69 13.25 -8.80
N VAL A 25 -7.58 11.98 -8.37
CA VAL A 25 -7.10 10.86 -9.17
C VAL A 25 -8.14 10.38 -10.19
N SER A 26 -9.42 10.71 -10.03
CA SER A 26 -10.47 10.32 -10.98
C SER A 26 -10.22 10.82 -12.42
N ARG A 27 -9.30 11.77 -12.64
CA ARG A 27 -8.96 12.32 -13.96
C ARG A 27 -7.68 11.76 -14.56
N TRP A 28 -6.87 11.05 -13.78
CA TRP A 28 -5.56 10.52 -14.19
C TRP A 28 -5.56 8.99 -14.05
N PRO A 29 -4.90 8.22 -14.94
CA PRO A 29 -4.87 6.75 -14.89
C PRO A 29 -3.96 6.22 -13.78
N ILE A 30 -4.01 6.81 -12.58
CA ILE A 30 -3.19 6.43 -11.42
C ILE A 30 -4.04 5.55 -10.52
N THR A 31 -3.55 4.36 -10.21
CA THR A 31 -4.24 3.49 -9.24
C THR A 31 -3.82 3.85 -7.81
N THR A 32 -4.69 3.55 -6.86
CA THR A 32 -4.41 3.65 -5.42
C THR A 32 -3.11 2.93 -5.04
N ALA A 33 -2.81 1.79 -5.68
CA ALA A 33 -1.58 1.03 -5.46
C ALA A 33 -0.32 1.80 -5.88
N MET A 34 -0.36 2.52 -7.02
CA MET A 34 0.77 3.34 -7.46
C MET A 34 1.05 4.50 -6.49
N LEU A 35 0.01 5.10 -5.90
CA LEU A 35 0.19 6.14 -4.88
C LEU A 35 0.85 5.58 -3.61
N TYR A 36 0.36 4.45 -3.09
CA TYR A 36 0.98 3.81 -1.94
C TYR A 36 2.45 3.46 -2.22
N LEU A 37 2.76 2.97 -3.42
CA LEU A 37 4.13 2.68 -3.83
C LEU A 37 5.00 3.96 -3.88
N ALA A 38 4.50 5.04 -4.48
CA ALA A 38 5.22 6.30 -4.56
C ALA A 38 5.52 6.89 -3.18
N ILE A 39 4.53 6.85 -2.26
CA ILE A 39 4.72 7.27 -0.87
C ILE A 39 5.78 6.39 -0.19
N GLY A 40 5.74 5.07 -0.38
CA GLY A 40 6.76 4.15 0.13
C GLY A 40 8.18 4.47 -0.37
N VAL A 41 8.33 4.84 -1.65
CA VAL A 41 9.60 5.27 -2.23
C VAL A 41 10.10 6.58 -1.59
N VAL A 42 9.20 7.55 -1.40
CA VAL A 42 9.53 8.84 -0.75
C VAL A 42 9.89 8.64 0.73
N LEU A 43 9.20 7.76 1.44
CA LEU A 43 9.51 7.45 2.84
C LEU A 43 10.75 6.57 2.99
N GLY A 44 11.14 5.88 1.92
CA GLY A 44 12.26 4.94 1.89
C GLY A 44 13.63 5.58 2.16
N PRO A 45 14.67 4.74 2.27
CA PRO A 45 15.97 5.17 2.77
C PRO A 45 16.70 6.13 1.82
N ARG A 46 16.33 6.13 0.53
CA ARG A 46 16.92 6.98 -0.51
C ARG A 46 16.44 8.42 -0.48
N VAL A 47 15.30 8.70 0.16
CA VAL A 47 14.67 10.04 0.14
C VAL A 47 14.50 10.56 1.57
N ALA A 48 13.49 10.09 2.31
CA ALA A 48 13.25 10.58 3.68
C ALA A 48 14.03 9.81 4.76
N GLY A 49 14.52 8.60 4.49
CA GLY A 49 15.29 7.84 5.48
C GLY A 49 14.46 7.19 6.59
N LEU A 50 13.14 7.39 6.59
CA LEU A 50 12.22 7.01 7.67
C LEU A 50 11.88 5.51 7.65
N LEU A 51 11.73 4.95 6.45
CA LEU A 51 11.52 3.52 6.23
C LEU A 51 12.88 2.87 5.92
N ARG A 52 13.43 2.09 6.87
CA ARG A 52 14.60 1.22 6.62
C ARG A 52 14.15 -0.23 6.59
N LEU A 53 13.63 -0.65 5.44
CA LEU A 53 13.34 -2.05 5.18
C LEU A 53 14.58 -2.73 4.59
N ASP A 54 15.20 -3.58 5.39
CA ASP A 54 16.18 -4.54 4.91
C ASP A 54 15.44 -5.77 4.39
N ILE A 55 15.27 -5.83 3.07
CA ILE A 55 14.54 -6.88 2.35
C ILE A 55 15.21 -8.24 2.56
N VAL A 56 16.53 -8.29 2.76
CA VAL A 56 17.28 -9.53 2.94
C VAL A 56 17.10 -10.03 4.36
N THR A 57 17.27 -9.15 5.34
CA THR A 57 17.14 -9.52 6.77
C THR A 57 15.69 -9.85 7.15
N HIS A 58 14.71 -9.18 6.56
CA HIS A 58 13.28 -9.37 6.87
C HIS A 58 12.53 -10.13 5.76
N ALA A 59 13.25 -10.84 4.90
CA ALA A 59 12.68 -11.54 3.73
C ALA A 59 11.51 -12.44 4.12
N SER A 60 11.65 -13.23 5.19
CA SER A 60 10.61 -14.16 5.64
C SER A 60 9.29 -13.48 6.02
N VAL A 61 9.37 -12.33 6.72
CA VAL A 61 8.16 -11.57 7.09
C VAL A 61 7.53 -10.94 5.86
N LEU A 62 8.37 -10.36 4.99
CA LEU A 62 7.91 -9.71 3.77
C LEU A 62 7.26 -10.70 2.80
N GLU A 63 7.83 -11.90 2.68
CA GLU A 63 7.29 -13.02 1.92
C GLU A 63 5.91 -13.40 2.45
N ARG A 64 5.77 -13.66 3.76
CA ARG A 64 4.49 -14.06 4.38
C ARG A 64 3.41 -13.02 4.16
N VAL A 65 3.74 -11.74 4.35
CA VAL A 65 2.79 -10.63 4.19
C VAL A 65 2.38 -10.49 2.72
N THR A 66 3.34 -10.60 1.79
CA THR A 66 3.06 -10.50 0.35
C THR A 66 2.27 -11.71 -0.15
N GLU A 67 2.57 -12.92 0.33
CA GLU A 67 1.81 -14.13 0.06
C GLU A 67 0.34 -13.96 0.46
N LEU A 68 0.09 -13.52 1.69
CA LEU A 68 -1.25 -13.23 2.19
C LEU A 68 -1.96 -12.16 1.35
N ALA A 69 -1.26 -11.07 1.02
CA ALA A 69 -1.80 -10.00 0.18
C ALA A 69 -2.21 -10.51 -1.21
N VAL A 70 -1.38 -11.35 -1.83
CA VAL A 70 -1.64 -11.96 -3.14
C VAL A 70 -2.82 -12.92 -3.07
N ILE A 71 -2.91 -13.78 -2.05
CA ILE A 71 -4.03 -14.70 -1.84
C ILE A 71 -5.35 -13.92 -1.70
N VAL A 72 -5.38 -12.89 -0.85
CA VAL A 72 -6.58 -12.05 -0.66
C VAL A 72 -6.96 -11.33 -1.95
N SER A 73 -5.98 -10.83 -2.70
CA SER A 73 -6.18 -10.16 -3.98
C SER A 73 -6.79 -11.10 -5.02
N LEU A 74 -6.19 -12.27 -5.23
CA LEU A 74 -6.66 -13.29 -6.17
C LEU A 74 -8.03 -13.84 -5.78
N PHE A 75 -8.29 -14.06 -4.49
CA PHE A 75 -9.59 -14.49 -4.00
C PHE A 75 -10.67 -13.44 -4.31
N THR A 76 -10.39 -12.17 -4.01
CA THR A 76 -11.32 -11.07 -4.30
C THR A 76 -11.56 -10.92 -5.80
N ALA A 77 -10.51 -11.03 -6.61
CA ALA A 77 -10.64 -11.02 -8.07
C ALA A 77 -11.47 -12.21 -8.57
N GLY A 78 -11.25 -13.41 -8.03
CA GLY A 78 -12.04 -14.61 -8.33
C GLY A 78 -13.52 -14.47 -7.97
N LEU A 79 -13.85 -13.83 -6.84
CA LEU A 79 -15.24 -13.51 -6.48
C LEU A 79 -15.89 -12.54 -7.47
N LYS A 80 -15.15 -11.54 -7.95
CA LYS A 80 -15.62 -10.58 -8.97
C LYS A 80 -15.78 -11.21 -10.35
N LEU A 81 -15.00 -12.23 -10.66
CA LEU A 81 -15.02 -12.97 -11.92
C LEU A 81 -16.08 -14.08 -11.97
N ARG A 82 -16.90 -14.27 -10.92
CA ARG A 82 -18.05 -15.18 -11.01
C ARG A 82 -18.95 -14.72 -12.15
N VAL A 83 -18.87 -15.47 -13.25
CA VAL A 83 -19.72 -15.33 -14.44
C VAL A 83 -21.16 -15.32 -13.94
N PRO A 84 -22.03 -14.40 -14.39
CA PRO A 84 -23.45 -14.49 -14.06
C PRO A 84 -23.90 -15.89 -14.42
N LEU A 85 -24.54 -16.59 -13.47
CA LEU A 85 -25.24 -17.84 -13.73
C LEU A 85 -26.25 -17.52 -14.85
N ARG A 86 -25.85 -17.83 -16.08
CA ARG A 86 -26.75 -17.82 -17.23
C ARG A 86 -27.49 -19.13 -17.15
N ASP A 87 -28.73 -19.05 -16.68
CA ASP A 87 -29.76 -20.02 -16.99
C ASP A 87 -30.07 -19.95 -18.50
#